data_AF-A0A0B7NIY1-F1
#
_entry.id   AF-A0A0B7NIY1-F1
#
_cell.length_a   1.000
_cell.length_b   1.000
_cell.length_c   1.000
_cell.angle_alpha   90.00
_cell.angle_beta   90.00
_cell.angle_gamma   90.00
#
_symmetry.space_group_name_H-M   'P 1'
#
loop_
_entity.id
_entity.type
_entity.pdbx_description
1 polymer ?
#
loop_
_entity_poly.entity_id
_entity_poly.type
_entity_poly.pdbx_seq_one_letter_code
_entity_poly.pdbx_strand_id
1 'polypeptide(L)'
;MSQTSTAIDSLILFEVAGKMHSAWQETSGYKSREKKTTDNRWIAKKIGINPDTCDSWEEKVKEVIHKEERPINEANVSKYDVVDIQNTAFNDLPSDWQKENLESAENVIRSVLSFGKEFDFTKDIDPESDKDADIEALANMVHEAWMSRNKKEEWNMDQHKPYADLTDLDKFKDRNPICVASKALAEKQIPNTSALKAVLYWLQILRALF
;
A
#
# COMPACT_ATOMS: atom_id res chain seq x y z
N MET A 1 -30.48 -5.56 -15.67
CA MET A 1 -29.14 -6.15 -15.88
C MET A 1 -28.21 -5.49 -14.89
N SER A 2 -27.97 -6.13 -13.74
CA SER A 2 -27.09 -5.61 -12.69
C SER A 2 -25.70 -6.20 -12.91
N GLN A 3 -24.73 -5.36 -13.29
CA GLN A 3 -23.35 -5.78 -13.49
C GLN A 3 -22.72 -6.12 -12.13
N THR A 4 -22.64 -7.41 -11.85
CA THR A 4 -21.50 -8.11 -11.25
C THR A 4 -20.52 -7.27 -10.41
N SER A 5 -20.79 -7.24 -9.09
CA SER A 5 -19.80 -6.95 -8.05
C SER A 5 -18.81 -8.12 -7.94
N THR A 6 -17.64 -8.01 -8.60
CA THR A 6 -16.59 -9.06 -8.55
C THR A 6 -15.15 -8.53 -8.47
N ALA A 7 -14.95 -7.24 -8.24
CA ALA A 7 -13.69 -6.67 -7.80
C ALA A 7 -14.01 -5.66 -6.71
N ILE A 8 -13.16 -5.50 -5.70
CA ILE A 8 -13.18 -4.25 -4.91
C ILE A 8 -13.15 -3.13 -5.97
N ASP A 9 -14.18 -2.27 -5.97
CA ASP A 9 -14.25 -1.17 -6.93
C ASP A 9 -12.91 -0.47 -6.95
N SER A 10 -12.29 -0.35 -8.14
CA SER A 10 -10.95 0.22 -8.26
C SER A 10 -10.89 1.63 -7.69
N LEU A 11 -12.01 2.36 -7.69
CA LEU A 11 -12.13 3.66 -7.05
C LEU A 11 -12.05 3.56 -5.52
N ILE A 12 -12.71 2.58 -4.92
CA ILE A 12 -12.67 2.34 -3.47
C ILE A 12 -11.26 1.91 -3.05
N LEU A 13 -10.64 1.00 -3.81
CA LEU A 13 -9.27 0.56 -3.53
C LEU A 13 -8.28 1.72 -3.59
N PHE A 14 -8.39 2.57 -4.62
CA PHE A 14 -7.52 3.73 -4.80
C PHE A 14 -7.70 4.75 -3.66
N GLU A 15 -8.94 5.00 -3.23
CA GLU A 15 -9.21 5.89 -2.10
C GLU A 15 -8.66 5.34 -0.77
N VAL A 16 -8.87 4.05 -0.49
CA VAL A 16 -8.34 3.41 0.72
C VAL A 16 -6.82 3.44 0.72
N ALA A 17 -6.17 3.14 -0.41
CA ALA A 17 -4.71 3.24 -0.54
C ALA A 17 -4.20 4.66 -0.28
N GLY A 18 -4.86 5.68 -0.84
CA GLY A 18 -4.51 7.08 -0.59
C GLY A 18 -4.63 7.47 0.87
N LYS A 19 -5.73 7.10 1.55
CA LYS A 19 -5.92 7.37 2.99
C LYS A 19 -4.90 6.63 3.85
N MET A 20 -4.60 5.38 3.53
CA MET A 20 -3.58 4.59 4.23
C MET A 20 -2.19 5.20 4.06
N HIS A 21 -1.84 5.67 2.86
CA HIS A 21 -0.58 6.36 2.60
C HIS A 21 -0.47 7.62 3.45
N SER A 22 -1.50 8.48 3.47
CA SER A 22 -1.51 9.68 4.31
C SER A 22 -1.35 9.36 5.80
N ALA A 23 -2.07 8.35 6.31
CA ALA A 23 -1.96 7.93 7.71
C ALA A 23 -0.57 7.35 8.04
N TRP A 24 0.03 6.61 7.11
CA TRP A 24 1.41 6.16 7.25
C TRP A 24 2.39 7.34 7.31
N GLN A 25 2.15 8.39 6.50
CA GLN A 25 3.01 9.57 6.49
C GLN A 25 3.00 10.31 7.83
N GLU A 26 1.82 10.47 8.44
CA GLU A 26 1.64 11.14 9.73
C GLU A 26 2.37 10.39 10.86
N THR A 27 2.29 9.06 10.86
CA THR A 27 2.79 8.20 11.94
C THR A 27 4.30 7.97 11.90
N SER A 28 4.92 8.07 10.73
CA SER A 28 6.38 7.96 10.56
C SER A 28 7.12 9.28 10.83
N GLY A 29 6.41 10.39 11.08
CA GLY A 29 6.99 11.68 11.44
C GLY A 29 7.72 12.39 10.30
N TYR A 30 7.31 12.16 9.04
CA TYR A 30 7.80 12.86 7.84
C TYR A 30 9.32 12.83 7.60
N LYS A 31 10.03 11.88 8.19
CA LYS A 31 11.45 11.65 7.89
C LYS A 31 11.60 11.07 6.50
N SER A 32 12.36 11.76 5.64
CA SER A 32 12.58 11.37 4.24
C SER A 32 12.84 9.87 4.09
N ARG A 33 12.16 9.25 3.13
CA ARG A 33 12.30 7.84 2.79
C ARG A 33 12.48 7.69 1.29
N GLU A 34 13.73 7.76 0.88
CA GLU A 34 14.13 7.64 -0.52
C GLU A 34 14.01 6.20 -1.02
N LYS A 35 13.40 6.05 -2.19
CA LYS A 35 13.22 4.79 -2.89
C LYS A 35 13.48 4.96 -4.37
N LYS A 36 14.15 3.99 -4.98
CA LYS A 36 14.33 3.96 -6.43
C LYS A 36 13.01 3.68 -7.12
N THR A 37 12.78 4.25 -8.30
CA THR A 37 11.64 3.94 -9.15
C THR A 37 12.11 3.53 -10.54
N THR A 38 11.34 2.65 -11.16
CA THR A 38 11.52 2.23 -12.56
C THR A 38 10.49 2.88 -13.49
N ASP A 39 9.66 3.79 -12.97
CA ASP A 39 8.63 4.48 -13.72
C ASP A 39 9.23 5.59 -14.61
N ASN A 40 9.60 5.21 -15.83
CA ASN A 40 10.17 6.15 -16.80
C ASN A 40 9.22 7.32 -17.12
N ARG A 41 7.89 7.15 -17.04
CA ARG A 41 6.93 8.26 -17.29
C ARG A 41 6.98 9.28 -16.16
N TRP A 42 7.08 8.82 -14.91
CA TRP A 42 7.28 9.69 -13.76
C TRP A 42 8.63 10.41 -13.84
N ILE A 43 9.70 9.68 -14.18
CA ILE A 43 11.04 10.25 -14.38
C ILE A 43 11.00 11.32 -15.47
N ALA A 44 10.37 11.04 -16.61
CA ALA A 44 10.19 11.99 -17.71
C ALA A 44 9.58 13.32 -17.22
N LYS A 45 8.48 13.25 -16.48
CA LYS A 45 7.83 14.44 -15.91
C LYS A 45 8.76 15.20 -14.96
N LYS A 46 9.54 14.51 -14.12
CA LYS A 46 10.50 15.14 -13.20
C LYS A 46 11.63 15.88 -13.94
N ILE A 47 12.06 15.38 -15.09
CA ILE A 47 13.08 16.03 -15.93
C ILE A 47 12.47 17.03 -16.93
N GLY A 48 11.19 17.36 -16.81
CA GLY A 48 10.50 18.35 -17.64
C GLY A 48 10.14 17.85 -19.05
N ILE A 49 10.12 16.55 -19.27
CA ILE A 49 9.68 15.93 -20.52
C ILE A 49 8.21 15.50 -20.35
N ASN A 50 7.36 15.96 -21.26
CA ASN A 50 5.99 15.48 -21.34
C ASN A 50 5.93 14.20 -22.20
N PRO A 51 5.68 13.02 -21.59
CA PRO A 51 5.64 11.76 -22.34
C PRO A 51 4.46 11.68 -23.31
N ASP A 52 3.44 12.50 -23.14
CA ASP A 52 2.24 12.51 -23.99
C ASP A 52 2.43 13.38 -25.25
N THR A 53 3.51 14.16 -25.34
CA THR A 53 3.77 15.06 -26.49
C THR A 53 5.17 14.92 -27.10
N CYS A 54 6.05 14.08 -26.55
CA CYS A 54 7.42 13.93 -27.01
C CYS A 54 7.68 12.49 -27.46
N ASP A 55 7.61 12.19 -28.76
CA ASP A 55 7.75 10.81 -29.29
C ASP A 55 9.06 10.08 -28.93
N SER A 56 10.12 10.82 -28.56
CA SER A 56 11.44 10.30 -28.14
C SER A 56 11.69 10.40 -26.63
N TRP A 57 10.62 10.49 -25.82
CA TRP A 57 10.76 10.75 -24.38
C TRP A 57 11.50 9.61 -23.66
N GLU A 58 11.33 8.36 -24.09
CA GLU A 58 12.00 7.20 -23.48
C GLU A 58 13.51 7.22 -23.70
N GLU A 59 13.97 7.53 -24.93
CA GLU A 59 15.39 7.68 -25.23
C GLU A 59 16.01 8.81 -24.42
N LYS A 60 15.30 9.95 -24.29
CA LYS A 60 15.76 11.09 -23.50
C LYS A 60 15.87 10.77 -22.02
N VAL A 61 14.93 10.00 -21.46
CA VAL A 61 15.03 9.49 -20.08
C VAL A 61 16.26 8.61 -19.91
N LYS A 62 16.49 7.66 -20.82
CA LYS A 62 17.69 6.79 -20.81
C LYS A 62 18.98 7.59 -20.89
N GLU A 63 19.04 8.61 -21.74
CA GLU A 63 20.21 9.49 -21.83
C GLU A 63 20.50 10.24 -20.53
N VAL A 64 19.46 10.75 -19.85
CA VAL A 64 19.64 11.47 -18.58
C VAL A 64 20.10 10.54 -17.47
N ILE A 65 19.46 9.38 -17.33
CA ILE A 65 19.86 8.36 -16.34
C ILE A 65 21.30 7.90 -16.61
N HIS A 66 21.65 7.59 -17.86
CA HIS A 66 22.98 7.07 -18.21
C HIS A 66 24.09 8.12 -18.15
N LYS A 67 23.80 9.41 -18.38
CA LYS A 67 24.78 10.51 -18.23
C LYS A 67 25.19 10.70 -16.77
N GLU A 68 24.33 10.40 -15.81
CA GLU A 68 24.65 10.47 -14.37
C GLU A 68 25.44 9.24 -13.86
N GLU A 69 25.60 8.16 -14.65
CA GLU A 69 26.30 6.93 -14.24
C GLU A 69 27.84 6.93 -14.47
N ARG A 70 28.50 8.06 -14.82
CA ARG A 70 29.98 8.11 -15.02
C ARG A 70 30.77 8.34 -13.71
N PRO A 71 32.01 7.81 -13.53
CA PRO A 71 32.63 7.63 -12.20
C PRO A 71 33.70 8.74 -11.90
N ILE A 72 34.19 9.12 -10.68
CA ILE A 72 34.14 8.62 -9.29
C ILE A 72 34.41 9.78 -8.30
N ASN A 73 33.42 10.19 -7.52
CA ASN A 73 33.55 10.58 -6.11
C ASN A 73 32.16 10.90 -5.58
N GLU A 74 31.61 9.98 -4.78
CA GLU A 74 30.31 10.05 -4.09
C GLU A 74 29.09 9.64 -4.96
N ALA A 75 28.61 8.42 -4.71
CA ALA A 75 27.27 7.88 -4.95
C ALA A 75 26.41 8.54 -6.07
N ASN A 76 26.70 8.21 -7.33
CA ASN A 76 25.78 8.46 -8.44
C ASN A 76 24.58 7.51 -8.39
N VAL A 77 23.63 7.82 -7.52
CA VAL A 77 22.23 7.45 -7.74
C VAL A 77 21.66 8.58 -8.60
N SER A 78 21.11 8.26 -9.78
CA SER A 78 20.45 9.28 -10.60
C SER A 78 19.40 9.96 -9.73
N LYS A 79 19.54 11.25 -9.42
CA LYS A 79 18.60 11.94 -8.51
C LYS A 79 17.16 11.92 -9.05
N TYR A 80 17.01 11.58 -10.32
CA TYR A 80 15.76 11.49 -11.04
C TYR A 80 15.07 10.12 -10.92
N ASP A 81 15.81 9.05 -10.61
CA ASP A 81 15.24 7.72 -10.39
C ASP A 81 14.90 7.45 -8.91
N VAL A 82 14.98 8.48 -8.05
CA VAL A 82 14.66 8.41 -6.63
C VAL A 82 13.43 9.25 -6.32
N VAL A 83 12.51 8.67 -5.55
CA VAL A 83 11.36 9.35 -4.96
C VAL A 83 11.44 9.29 -3.44
N ASP A 84 11.19 10.42 -2.79
CA ASP A 84 10.90 10.43 -1.35
C ASP A 84 9.43 10.02 -1.14
N ILE A 85 9.20 8.74 -0.91
CA ILE A 85 7.84 8.21 -0.77
C ILE A 85 7.14 8.75 0.48
N GLN A 86 7.92 9.15 1.51
CA GLN A 86 7.38 9.73 2.72
C GLN A 86 6.81 11.12 2.50
N ASN A 87 7.42 11.92 1.62
CA ASN A 87 7.04 13.32 1.40
C ASN A 87 6.33 13.54 0.05
N THR A 88 5.92 12.47 -0.62
CA THR A 88 5.17 12.52 -1.87
C THR A 88 3.74 12.03 -1.63
N ALA A 89 2.73 12.79 -2.07
CA ALA A 89 1.33 12.37 -1.97
C ALA A 89 1.08 11.12 -2.82
N PHE A 90 0.14 10.26 -2.41
CA PHE A 90 -0.15 9.00 -3.10
C PHE A 90 -0.39 9.18 -4.62
N ASN A 91 -1.15 10.20 -5.01
CA ASN A 91 -1.46 10.49 -6.42
C ASN A 91 -0.23 10.92 -7.24
N ASP A 92 0.82 11.39 -6.58
CA ASP A 92 2.06 11.89 -7.19
C ASP A 92 3.21 10.87 -7.10
N LEU A 93 2.98 9.74 -6.43
CA LEU A 93 3.94 8.64 -6.40
C LEU A 93 4.12 8.04 -7.80
N PRO A 94 5.32 7.54 -8.12
CA PRO A 94 5.49 6.71 -9.31
C PRO A 94 4.67 5.42 -9.20
N SER A 95 4.31 4.85 -10.35
CA SER A 95 3.35 3.75 -10.45
C SER A 95 3.77 2.46 -9.73
N ASP A 96 5.07 2.20 -9.58
CA ASP A 96 5.59 1.08 -8.79
C ASP A 96 5.28 1.24 -7.29
N TRP A 97 5.44 2.44 -6.75
CA TRP A 97 5.12 2.73 -5.35
C TRP A 97 3.61 2.92 -5.10
N GLN A 98 2.86 3.41 -6.10
CA GLN A 98 1.39 3.36 -6.04
C GLN A 98 0.88 1.91 -5.99
N LYS A 99 1.49 1.02 -6.78
CA LYS A 99 1.15 -0.41 -6.80
C LYS A 99 1.35 -1.06 -5.43
N GLU A 100 2.46 -0.81 -4.74
CA GLU A 100 2.68 -1.36 -3.39
C GLU A 100 1.61 -0.88 -2.38
N ASN A 101 1.24 0.40 -2.44
CA ASN A 101 0.18 0.95 -1.60
C ASN A 101 -1.19 0.34 -1.92
N LEU A 102 -1.52 0.15 -3.20
CA LEU A 102 -2.74 -0.52 -3.65
C LEU A 102 -2.79 -1.98 -3.17
N GLU A 103 -1.68 -2.72 -3.30
CA GLU A 103 -1.59 -4.09 -2.80
C GLU A 103 -1.76 -4.14 -1.29
N SER A 104 -1.15 -3.21 -0.54
CA SER A 104 -1.35 -3.09 0.91
C SER A 104 -2.83 -2.88 1.27
N ALA A 105 -3.48 -1.90 0.64
CA ALA A 105 -4.89 -1.60 0.84
C ALA A 105 -5.81 -2.79 0.48
N GLU A 106 -5.54 -3.47 -0.63
CA GLU A 106 -6.31 -4.65 -1.03
C GLU A 106 -6.24 -5.74 0.03
N ASN A 107 -5.05 -5.98 0.59
CA ASN A 107 -4.87 -7.00 1.63
C ASN A 107 -5.56 -6.64 2.94
N VAL A 108 -5.54 -5.37 3.34
CA VAL A 108 -6.29 -4.91 4.51
C VAL A 108 -7.79 -5.10 4.28
N ILE A 109 -8.33 -4.61 3.15
CA ILE A 109 -9.75 -4.77 2.82
C ILE A 109 -10.14 -6.25 2.79
N ARG A 110 -9.33 -7.10 2.16
CA ARG A 110 -9.56 -8.55 2.14
C ARG A 110 -9.54 -9.15 3.53
N SER A 111 -8.62 -8.73 4.41
CA SER A 111 -8.53 -9.24 5.78
C SER A 111 -9.80 -8.90 6.56
N VAL A 112 -10.26 -7.65 6.48
CA VAL A 112 -11.47 -7.23 7.20
C VAL A 112 -12.73 -7.90 6.65
N LEU A 113 -12.86 -8.00 5.32
CA LEU A 113 -14.01 -8.67 4.70
C LEU A 113 -14.00 -10.19 4.94
N SER A 114 -12.82 -10.82 5.02
CA SER A 114 -12.69 -12.28 5.22
C SER A 114 -12.67 -12.69 6.70
N PHE A 115 -12.76 -11.74 7.64
CA PHE A 115 -12.61 -11.98 9.07
C PHE A 115 -13.67 -12.90 9.69
N GLY A 116 -14.70 -13.28 8.93
CA GLY A 116 -15.70 -14.27 9.33
C GLY A 116 -16.73 -13.76 10.35
N LYS A 117 -16.38 -12.77 11.19
CA LYS A 117 -17.30 -12.06 12.09
C LYS A 117 -17.86 -10.80 11.44
N GLU A 118 -19.05 -10.37 11.86
CA GLU A 118 -19.49 -9.00 11.60
C GLU A 118 -18.53 -8.05 12.32
N PHE A 119 -17.78 -7.28 11.53
CA PHE A 119 -16.89 -6.25 12.03
C PHE A 119 -17.60 -4.92 11.87
N ASP A 120 -17.82 -4.21 12.98
CA ASP A 120 -18.50 -2.92 12.95
C ASP A 120 -17.54 -1.84 12.45
N PHE A 121 -17.61 -1.57 11.14
CA PHE A 121 -16.83 -0.54 10.47
C PHE A 121 -17.14 0.89 10.95
N THR A 122 -18.23 1.08 11.69
CA THR A 122 -18.64 2.40 12.21
C THR A 122 -18.08 2.69 13.60
N LYS A 123 -17.50 1.69 14.27
CA LYS A 123 -16.76 1.90 15.52
C LYS A 123 -15.53 2.74 15.21
N ASP A 124 -15.42 3.89 15.88
CA ASP A 124 -14.18 4.66 15.90
C ASP A 124 -13.17 3.86 16.72
N ILE A 125 -12.22 3.23 16.04
CA ILE A 125 -11.21 2.36 16.65
C ILE A 125 -9.95 3.19 16.81
N ASP A 126 -9.53 3.40 18.04
CA ASP A 126 -8.22 3.97 18.35
C ASP A 126 -7.16 2.86 18.30
N PRO A 127 -6.27 2.83 17.30
CA PRO A 127 -5.25 1.80 17.19
C PRO A 127 -4.24 1.81 18.35
N GLU A 128 -4.19 2.83 19.21
CA GLU A 128 -3.34 2.83 20.41
C GLU A 128 -4.03 2.16 21.60
N SER A 129 -5.31 2.48 21.85
CA SER A 129 -6.04 2.05 23.05
C SER A 129 -7.03 0.91 22.83
N ASP A 130 -7.59 0.73 21.64
CA ASP A 130 -8.53 -0.34 21.28
C ASP A 130 -7.79 -1.60 20.79
N LYS A 131 -7.17 -2.30 21.75
CA LYS A 131 -6.50 -3.60 21.55
C LYS A 131 -7.44 -4.79 21.73
N ASP A 132 -8.65 -4.70 21.18
CA ASP A 132 -9.59 -5.80 21.29
C ASP A 132 -9.14 -7.02 20.46
N ALA A 133 -9.63 -8.21 20.84
CA ALA A 133 -9.16 -9.47 20.26
C ALA A 133 -9.42 -9.56 18.74
N ASP A 134 -10.40 -8.83 18.22
CA ASP A 134 -10.73 -8.85 16.80
C ASP A 134 -9.74 -7.98 16.00
N ILE A 135 -9.38 -6.79 16.51
CA ILE A 135 -8.34 -5.93 15.94
C ILE A 135 -6.97 -6.63 15.93
N GLU A 136 -6.58 -7.28 17.03
CA GLU A 136 -5.29 -7.99 17.10
C GLU A 136 -5.23 -9.17 16.13
N ALA A 137 -6.35 -9.88 15.94
CA ALA A 137 -6.43 -10.98 14.98
C ALA A 137 -6.34 -10.48 13.53
N LEU A 138 -7.02 -9.37 13.20
CA LEU A 138 -6.91 -8.72 11.89
C LEU A 138 -5.49 -8.18 11.64
N ALA A 139 -4.89 -7.54 12.62
CA ALA A 139 -3.54 -6.99 12.50
C ALA A 139 -2.50 -8.09 12.28
N ASN A 140 -2.66 -9.25 12.94
CA ASN A 140 -1.86 -10.42 12.63
C ASN A 140 -2.03 -10.89 11.18
N MET A 141 -3.26 -10.92 10.63
CA MET A 141 -3.48 -11.27 9.21
C MET A 141 -2.78 -10.27 8.26
N VAL A 142 -2.85 -8.97 8.56
CA VAL A 142 -2.19 -7.92 7.79
C VAL A 142 -0.67 -8.10 7.83
N HIS A 143 -0.12 -8.40 9.01
CA HIS A 143 1.31 -8.63 9.22
C HIS A 143 1.83 -9.85 8.45
N GLU A 144 1.14 -10.99 8.55
CA GLU A 144 1.46 -12.20 7.77
C GLU A 144 1.42 -11.93 6.27
N ALA A 145 0.41 -11.18 5.82
CA ALA A 145 0.31 -10.79 4.42
C ALA A 145 1.51 -9.92 4.01
N TRP A 146 1.91 -8.94 4.83
CA TRP A 146 3.08 -8.11 4.59
C TRP A 146 4.38 -8.94 4.52
N MET A 147 4.59 -9.86 5.47
CA MET A 147 5.76 -10.76 5.48
C MET A 147 5.80 -11.67 4.24
N SER A 148 4.64 -12.11 3.72
CA SER A 148 4.61 -12.97 2.52
C SER A 148 5.12 -12.28 1.25
N ARG A 149 5.04 -10.94 1.20
CA ARG A 149 5.43 -10.10 0.05
C ARG A 149 6.82 -9.49 0.20
N ASN A 150 7.24 -9.22 1.42
CA ASN A 150 8.47 -8.52 1.72
C ASN A 150 9.55 -9.52 2.11
N LYS A 151 10.71 -9.44 1.45
CA LYS A 151 11.85 -10.24 1.86
C LYS A 151 12.41 -9.72 3.18
N LYS A 152 12.91 -10.64 3.99
CA LYS A 152 13.67 -10.31 5.18
C LYS A 152 15.00 -9.69 4.77
N GLU A 153 15.20 -8.46 5.20
CA GLU A 153 16.38 -7.63 4.96
C GLU A 153 16.86 -7.05 6.29
N GLU A 154 18.06 -6.49 6.33
CA GLU A 154 18.64 -5.92 7.55
C GLU A 154 17.74 -4.82 8.17
N TRP A 155 17.17 -3.96 7.32
CA TRP A 155 16.37 -2.82 7.73
C TRP A 155 14.95 -3.16 8.20
N ASN A 156 14.47 -4.39 7.99
CA ASN A 156 13.14 -4.85 8.43
C ASN A 156 13.19 -6.13 9.28
N MET A 157 14.38 -6.49 9.76
CA MET A 157 14.64 -7.74 10.45
C MET A 157 13.80 -7.88 11.72
N ASP A 158 13.62 -6.79 12.45
CA ASP A 158 12.82 -6.74 13.67
C ASP A 158 11.32 -6.88 13.43
N GLN A 159 10.86 -6.55 12.21
CA GLN A 159 9.48 -6.73 11.78
C GLN A 159 9.25 -8.14 11.24
N HIS A 160 10.28 -8.86 10.80
CA HIS A 160 10.20 -10.27 10.40
C HIS A 160 10.20 -11.23 11.61
N LYS A 161 9.24 -11.02 12.52
CA LYS A 161 8.92 -11.85 13.68
C LYS A 161 7.43 -12.18 13.66
N PRO A 162 6.98 -13.26 14.33
CA PRO A 162 5.55 -13.48 14.57
C PRO A 162 4.91 -12.24 15.18
N TYR A 163 3.66 -11.93 14.80
CA TYR A 163 2.98 -10.72 15.27
C TYR A 163 2.98 -10.59 16.80
N ALA A 164 2.83 -11.70 17.51
CA ALA A 164 2.84 -11.74 18.97
C ALA A 164 4.15 -11.20 19.59
N ASP A 165 5.26 -11.31 18.87
CA ASP A 165 6.61 -10.94 19.32
C ASP A 165 7.03 -9.52 18.86
N LEU A 166 6.14 -8.81 18.16
CA LEU A 166 6.38 -7.43 17.73
C LEU A 166 6.30 -6.45 18.90
N THR A 167 7.02 -5.34 18.76
CA THR A 167 6.85 -4.19 19.65
C THR A 167 5.45 -3.57 19.46
N ASP A 168 4.93 -2.89 20.48
CA ASP A 168 3.64 -2.18 20.36
C ASP A 168 3.65 -1.16 19.21
N LEU A 169 4.80 -0.52 18.96
CA LEU A 169 4.99 0.41 17.85
C LEU A 169 4.93 -0.29 16.49
N ASP A 170 5.46 -1.51 16.36
CA ASP A 170 5.35 -2.27 15.12
C ASP A 170 3.93 -2.81 14.93
N LYS A 171 3.29 -3.34 15.99
CA LYS A 171 1.87 -3.74 15.95
C LYS A 171 0.95 -2.59 15.58
N PHE A 172 1.27 -1.37 15.99
CA PHE A 172 0.51 -0.19 15.61
C PHE A 172 0.49 0.02 14.09
N LYS A 173 1.59 -0.29 13.39
CA LYS A 173 1.69 -0.19 11.92
C LYS A 173 0.74 -1.16 11.21
N ASP A 174 0.36 -2.26 11.85
CA ASP A 174 -0.62 -3.23 11.31
C ASP A 174 -2.06 -2.90 11.70
N ARG A 175 -2.27 -2.35 12.92
CA ARG A 175 -3.58 -1.94 13.42
C ARG A 175 -4.12 -0.69 12.72
N ASN A 176 -3.28 0.32 12.55
CA ASN A 176 -3.69 1.61 11.99
C ASN A 176 -4.31 1.48 10.57
N PRO A 177 -3.75 0.71 9.63
CA PRO A 177 -4.39 0.44 8.34
C PRO A 177 -5.81 -0.12 8.42
N ILE A 178 -6.09 -0.99 9.41
CA ILE A 178 -7.42 -1.57 9.61
C ILE A 178 -8.41 -0.48 9.99
N CYS A 179 -8.04 0.42 10.91
CA CYS A 179 -8.89 1.56 11.31
C CYS A 179 -9.18 2.47 10.11
N VAL A 180 -8.14 2.83 9.35
CA VAL A 180 -8.25 3.71 8.17
C VAL A 180 -9.14 3.09 7.09
N ALA A 181 -8.91 1.82 6.75
CA ALA A 181 -9.72 1.11 5.76
C ALA A 181 -11.17 0.97 6.24
N SER A 182 -11.39 0.65 7.52
CA SER A 182 -12.72 0.49 8.09
C SER A 182 -13.56 1.76 7.99
N LYS A 183 -12.97 2.89 8.38
CA LYS A 183 -13.61 4.21 8.26
C LYS A 183 -13.93 4.56 6.81
N ALA A 184 -13.00 4.30 5.89
CA ALA A 184 -13.20 4.55 4.47
C ALA A 184 -14.32 3.68 3.87
N LEU A 185 -14.42 2.41 4.25
CA LEU A 185 -15.49 1.51 3.80
C LEU A 185 -16.86 1.93 4.38
N ALA A 186 -16.90 2.38 5.65
CA ALA A 186 -18.10 2.89 6.30
C ALA A 186 -18.64 4.16 5.63
N GLU A 187 -17.78 5.12 5.30
CA GLU A 187 -18.15 6.35 4.57
C GLU A 187 -18.82 6.05 3.21
N LYS A 188 -18.45 4.94 2.57
CA LYS A 188 -19.03 4.48 1.30
C LYS A 188 -20.29 3.64 1.46
N GLN A 189 -20.76 3.42 2.69
CA GLN A 189 -21.91 2.57 3.00
C GLN A 189 -21.79 1.15 2.39
N ILE A 190 -20.56 0.63 2.26
CA ILE A 190 -20.36 -0.71 1.72
C ILE A 190 -20.84 -1.69 2.79
N PRO A 191 -21.89 -2.49 2.53
CA PRO A 191 -22.46 -3.34 3.56
C PRO A 191 -21.46 -4.44 3.94
N ASN A 192 -21.18 -4.62 5.24
CA ASN A 192 -20.48 -5.81 5.77
C ASN A 192 -21.38 -7.06 5.73
N THR A 193 -22.01 -7.31 4.58
CA THR A 193 -23.00 -8.38 4.46
C THR A 193 -22.34 -9.68 4.05
N SER A 194 -22.91 -10.78 4.53
CA SER A 194 -22.54 -12.16 4.21
C SER A 194 -22.46 -12.44 2.69
N ALA A 195 -23.13 -11.64 1.85
CA ALA A 195 -23.08 -11.75 0.39
C ALA A 195 -21.72 -11.36 -0.20
N LEU A 196 -21.07 -10.30 0.32
CA LEU A 196 -19.74 -9.88 -0.13
C LEU A 196 -18.66 -10.88 0.34
N LYS A 197 -18.83 -11.42 1.56
CA LYS A 197 -17.99 -12.48 2.12
C LYS A 197 -18.04 -13.76 1.28
N ALA A 198 -19.24 -14.17 0.87
CA ALA A 198 -19.43 -15.35 0.03
C ALA A 198 -18.75 -15.21 -1.34
N VAL A 199 -18.88 -14.07 -2.01
CA VAL A 199 -18.25 -13.84 -3.33
C VAL A 199 -16.72 -13.87 -3.23
N LEU A 200 -16.13 -13.26 -2.21
CA LEU A 200 -14.67 -13.27 -2.01
C LEU A 200 -14.12 -14.65 -1.63
N TYR A 201 -14.85 -15.42 -0.82
CA TYR A 201 -14.49 -16.80 -0.45
C TYR A 201 -14.50 -17.75 -1.66
N TRP A 202 -15.51 -17.65 -2.55
CA TRP A 202 -15.56 -18.45 -3.78
C TRP A 202 -14.44 -18.10 -4.77
N LEU A 203 -14.01 -16.84 -4.84
CA LEU A 203 -12.89 -16.42 -5.69
C LEU A 203 -11.52 -16.92 -5.17
N GLN A 204 -11.34 -17.07 -3.85
CA GLN A 204 -10.14 -17.69 -3.29
C GLN A 204 -10.02 -19.16 -3.67
N ILE A 205 -11.15 -19.90 -3.61
CA ILE A 205 -11.19 -21.30 -4.04
C ILE A 205 -10.88 -21.42 -5.54
N LEU A 206 -11.45 -20.54 -6.38
CA LEU A 206 -11.20 -20.59 -7.83
C LEU A 206 -9.75 -20.25 -8.21
N ARG A 207 -9.10 -19.30 -7.54
CA ARG A 207 -7.68 -18.96 -7.79
C ARG A 207 -6.68 -19.97 -7.23
N ALA A 208 -7.09 -20.84 -6.30
CA ALA A 208 -6.26 -21.92 -5.78
C ALA A 208 -6.39 -23.21 -6.61
N LEU A 209 -7.38 -23.30 -7.50
CA LEU A 209 -7.68 -24.47 -8.32
C LEU A 209 -7.23 -24.33 -9.79
N PHE A 210 -6.70 -23.17 -10.18
CA PHE A 210 -6.16 -22.86 -11.51
C PHE A 210 -4.90 -22.01 -11.39
#